data_AF-Q8ZR16-F1
#
_entry.id   AF-Q8ZR16-F1
#
_cell.length_a   1.000
_cell.length_b   1.000
_cell.length_c   1.000
_cell.angle_alpha   90.00
_cell.angle_beta   90.00
_cell.angle_gamma   90.00
#
_symmetry.space_group_name_H-M   'P 1'
#
loop_
_entity.id
_entity.type
_entity.pdbx_description
1 polymer ?
#
loop_
_entity_poly.entity_id
_entity_poly.type
_entity_poly.pdbx_seq_one_letter_code
_entity_poly.pdbx_strand_id
1 'polypeptide(L)'
;MNTIWHYSPLLAALLTPIFAANADELQAQQYGDFTDYVLALSWQTGFCQSQHERRHREPDECRLQKEPANKADFLTVHGLWPGLPKSIAARGVDQRRWQRFGCATRPIPNLPEVKASRKCSASAPGLSPDIAAALKEVMPGAGGNSCLERYEYAKHGACFGFDPNAYFGTMIRLDKAIKDSALGQFLTDNYGKTVSRAEFDSVVAQMWGQDNVKAVKVNCHGNPAYLTEIQFSLKASMINAPLSSASFLPQPHPGNCGKQFIIDKAGY
;
A
#
# COMPACT_ATOMS: atom_id res chain seq x y z
N MET A 1 -1.54 76.86 -2.76
CA MET A 1 -2.43 76.43 -3.86
C MET A 1 -2.14 74.96 -4.10
N ASN A 2 -2.98 74.08 -3.56
CA ASN A 2 -2.77 72.63 -3.49
C ASN A 2 -3.50 71.93 -4.63
N THR A 3 -2.78 71.17 -5.45
CA THR A 3 -3.34 70.20 -6.40
C THR A 3 -3.13 68.78 -5.85
N ILE A 4 -4.22 68.14 -5.44
CA ILE A 4 -4.24 66.76 -4.96
C ILE A 4 -4.65 65.87 -6.15
N TRP A 5 -3.77 64.96 -6.55
CA TRP A 5 -4.06 63.92 -7.55
C TRP A 5 -4.60 62.67 -6.84
N HIS A 6 -5.83 62.28 -7.17
CA HIS A 6 -6.43 61.03 -6.73
C HIS A 6 -6.00 59.87 -7.65
N TYR A 7 -5.17 58.95 -7.12
CA TYR A 7 -4.92 57.66 -7.74
C TYR A 7 -5.99 56.66 -7.26
N SER A 8 -6.81 56.17 -8.19
CA SER A 8 -7.70 55.03 -7.96
C SER A 8 -6.90 53.72 -8.08
N PRO A 9 -7.01 52.77 -7.13
CA PRO A 9 -6.40 51.46 -7.26
C PRO A 9 -7.28 50.58 -8.17
N LEU A 10 -6.70 50.05 -9.23
CA LEU A 10 -7.26 48.98 -10.04
C LEU A 10 -7.36 47.71 -9.18
N LEU A 11 -8.58 47.26 -8.87
CA LEU A 11 -8.84 45.91 -8.35
C LEU A 11 -8.49 44.88 -9.43
N ALA A 12 -7.39 44.15 -9.25
CA ALA A 12 -7.10 42.94 -10.00
C ALA A 12 -7.84 41.76 -9.36
N ALA A 13 -8.96 41.35 -9.96
CA ALA A 13 -9.66 40.13 -9.58
C ALA A 13 -8.90 38.90 -10.11
N LEU A 14 -8.10 38.27 -9.23
CA LEU A 14 -7.47 36.97 -9.47
C LEU A 14 -8.52 35.85 -9.38
N LEU A 15 -9.12 35.51 -10.52
CA LEU A 15 -9.86 34.26 -10.70
C LEU A 15 -8.86 33.11 -10.86
N THR A 16 -8.56 32.40 -9.77
CA THR A 16 -7.88 31.10 -9.84
C THR A 16 -8.94 30.00 -10.01
N PRO A 17 -8.86 29.17 -11.07
CA PRO A 17 -9.74 28.02 -11.17
C PRO A 17 -9.22 26.94 -10.22
N ILE A 18 -9.92 26.73 -9.11
CA ILE A 18 -9.68 25.59 -8.22
C ILE A 18 -10.29 24.36 -8.90
N PHE A 19 -9.60 23.79 -9.89
CA PHE A 19 -9.82 22.40 -10.27
C PHE A 19 -9.05 21.54 -9.27
N ALA A 20 -9.59 21.41 -8.05
CA ALA A 20 -9.28 20.25 -7.24
C ALA A 20 -9.95 19.07 -7.95
N ALA A 21 -9.19 18.37 -8.80
CA ALA A 21 -9.59 17.05 -9.27
C ALA A 21 -9.71 16.17 -8.02
N ASN A 22 -10.94 16.07 -7.49
CA ASN A 22 -11.25 15.10 -6.46
C ASN A 22 -10.99 13.75 -7.11
N ALA A 23 -9.90 13.09 -6.72
CA ALA A 23 -9.69 11.70 -7.09
C ALA A 23 -10.93 10.92 -6.65
N ASP A 24 -11.50 10.12 -7.56
CA ASP A 24 -12.72 9.37 -7.27
C ASP A 24 -12.53 8.55 -5.99
N GLU A 25 -13.56 8.56 -5.14
CA GLU A 25 -13.54 7.81 -3.89
C GLU A 25 -13.50 6.30 -4.19
N LEU A 26 -12.68 5.56 -3.43
CA LEU A 26 -12.68 4.11 -3.50
C LEU A 26 -13.97 3.59 -2.86
N GLN A 27 -14.85 3.05 -3.71
CA GLN A 27 -16.14 2.52 -3.29
C GLN A 27 -16.40 1.16 -3.94
N ALA A 28 -16.81 0.18 -3.12
CA ALA A 28 -17.26 -1.11 -3.61
C ALA A 28 -18.67 -0.99 -4.21
N GLN A 29 -18.86 -1.47 -5.44
CA GLN A 29 -20.18 -1.57 -6.09
C GLN A 29 -20.94 -2.83 -5.63
N GLN A 30 -20.22 -3.84 -5.14
CA GLN A 30 -20.76 -5.09 -4.61
C GLN A 30 -19.81 -5.68 -3.55
N TYR A 31 -20.33 -6.55 -2.69
CA TYR A 31 -19.58 -7.15 -1.58
C TYR A 31 -18.89 -6.13 -0.66
N GLY A 32 -19.44 -4.92 -0.53
CA GLY A 32 -18.86 -3.83 0.28
C GLY A 32 -18.99 -3.99 1.80
N ASP A 33 -19.47 -5.14 2.28
CA ASP A 33 -19.78 -5.41 3.68
C ASP A 33 -18.63 -6.09 4.45
N PHE A 34 -17.40 -5.67 4.15
CA PHE A 34 -16.19 -5.95 4.93
C PHE A 34 -15.86 -4.76 5.83
N THR A 35 -15.07 -4.99 6.89
CA THR A 35 -14.79 -3.98 7.93
C THR A 35 -13.45 -3.29 7.77
N ASP A 36 -12.55 -3.86 6.99
CA ASP A 36 -11.16 -3.48 6.94
C ASP A 36 -10.53 -3.68 5.56
N TYR A 37 -9.46 -2.94 5.32
CA TYR A 37 -8.46 -3.25 4.30
C TYR A 37 -7.14 -3.56 4.99
N VAL A 38 -6.32 -4.40 4.36
CA VAL A 38 -4.89 -4.52 4.67
C VAL A 38 -4.11 -3.78 3.59
N LEU A 39 -3.47 -2.67 3.95
CA LEU A 39 -2.43 -2.08 3.11
C LEU A 39 -1.15 -2.89 3.32
N ALA A 40 -0.68 -3.57 2.28
CA ALA A 40 0.57 -4.30 2.28
C ALA A 40 1.65 -3.49 1.55
N LEU A 41 2.70 -3.13 2.28
CA LEU A 41 3.87 -2.43 1.74
C LEU A 41 5.09 -3.33 1.85
N SER A 42 5.72 -3.64 0.73
CA SER A 42 6.98 -4.37 0.68
C SER A 42 8.13 -3.46 1.07
N TRP A 43 9.02 -3.96 1.92
CA TRP A 43 10.38 -3.44 1.99
C TRP A 43 11.17 -4.07 0.86
N GLN A 44 11.34 -3.33 -0.24
CA GLN A 44 11.68 -3.87 -1.56
C GLN A 44 13.05 -4.57 -1.60
N THR A 45 14.03 -4.03 -0.88
CA THR A 45 15.35 -4.68 -0.74
C THR A 45 15.21 -6.05 -0.10
N GLY A 46 14.51 -6.13 1.05
CA GLY A 46 14.27 -7.41 1.73
C GLY A 46 13.39 -8.36 0.93
N PHE A 47 12.41 -7.86 0.17
CA PHE A 47 11.67 -8.69 -0.79
C PHE A 47 12.65 -9.34 -1.78
N CYS A 48 13.52 -8.55 -2.41
CA CYS A 48 14.50 -9.03 -3.38
C CYS A 48 15.52 -9.99 -2.77
N GLN A 49 16.08 -9.68 -1.59
CA GLN A 49 16.95 -10.57 -0.82
C GLN A 49 16.26 -11.93 -0.58
N SER A 50 14.99 -11.89 -0.19
CA SER A 50 14.24 -13.12 0.10
C SER A 50 13.91 -13.94 -1.16
N GLN A 51 13.83 -13.31 -2.33
CA GLN A 51 13.69 -14.01 -3.61
C GLN A 51 15.02 -14.67 -4.01
N HIS A 52 16.13 -13.97 -3.79
CA HIS A 52 17.48 -14.46 -4.02
C HIS A 52 17.79 -15.70 -3.15
N GLU A 53 17.56 -15.61 -1.83
CA GLU A 53 17.81 -16.71 -0.88
C GLU A 53 16.96 -17.95 -1.17
N ARG A 54 15.71 -17.76 -1.63
CA ARG A 54 14.83 -18.87 -2.05
C ARG A 54 15.18 -19.44 -3.43
N ARG A 55 16.20 -18.89 -4.11
CA ARG A 55 16.61 -19.28 -5.47
C ARG A 55 15.46 -19.19 -6.48
N HIS A 56 14.58 -18.22 -6.28
CA HIS A 56 13.55 -17.91 -7.26
C HIS A 56 14.18 -17.24 -8.49
N ARG A 57 13.49 -17.31 -9.64
CA ARG A 57 13.86 -16.49 -10.79
C ARG A 57 13.74 -15.02 -10.37
N GLU A 58 14.87 -14.31 -10.44
CA GLU A 58 14.92 -12.90 -10.07
C GLU A 58 14.00 -12.09 -10.99
N PRO A 59 13.04 -11.34 -10.43
CA PRO A 59 12.15 -10.51 -11.23
C PRO A 59 12.84 -9.20 -11.63
N ASP A 60 12.33 -8.55 -12.69
CA ASP A 60 12.96 -7.36 -13.25
C ASP A 60 13.06 -6.22 -12.23
N GLU A 61 12.07 -6.08 -11.34
CA GLU A 61 12.09 -5.08 -10.26
C GLU A 61 13.21 -5.25 -9.23
N CYS A 62 13.79 -6.45 -9.11
CA CYS A 62 14.94 -6.71 -8.25
C CYS A 62 16.25 -6.54 -9.02
N ARG A 63 16.33 -7.11 -10.23
CA ARG A 63 17.50 -7.00 -11.10
C ARG A 63 17.82 -5.56 -11.50
N LEU A 64 16.81 -4.72 -11.66
CA LEU A 64 16.93 -3.31 -12.05
C LEU A 64 16.87 -2.35 -10.86
N GLN A 65 16.83 -2.87 -9.63
CA GLN A 65 16.75 -2.05 -8.42
C GLN A 65 17.95 -1.09 -8.36
N LYS A 66 17.65 0.19 -8.14
CA LYS A 66 18.64 1.23 -7.89
C LYS A 66 18.45 1.75 -6.48
N GLU A 67 19.53 2.21 -5.88
CA GLU A 67 19.47 2.80 -4.57
C GLU A 67 18.99 4.27 -4.66
N PRO A 68 17.81 4.61 -4.10
CA PRO A 68 17.29 5.96 -4.11
C PRO A 68 18.04 6.84 -3.10
N ALA A 69 17.93 8.16 -3.29
CA ALA A 69 18.46 9.14 -2.35
C ALA A 69 17.72 9.07 -1.00
N ASN A 70 16.39 9.02 -1.03
CA ASN A 70 15.55 8.77 0.14
C ASN A 70 15.33 7.26 0.31
N LYS A 71 15.83 6.68 1.40
CA LYS A 71 15.72 5.22 1.62
C LYS A 71 14.29 4.76 1.90
N ALA A 72 13.40 5.67 2.31
CA ALA A 72 11.99 5.37 2.46
C ALA A 72 11.34 4.92 1.14
N ASP A 73 11.91 5.27 -0.03
CA ASP A 73 11.41 4.82 -1.34
C ASP A 73 11.61 3.33 -1.61
N PHE A 74 12.34 2.61 -0.75
CA PHE A 74 12.32 1.15 -0.74
C PHE A 74 11.04 0.58 -0.10
N LEU A 75 10.25 1.38 0.60
CA LEU A 75 8.89 1.01 0.98
C LEU A 75 8.00 1.19 -0.25
N THR A 76 7.43 0.09 -0.74
CA THR A 76 6.71 0.03 -2.01
C THR A 76 5.37 -0.66 -1.82
N VAL A 77 4.37 -0.28 -2.60
CA VAL A 77 3.05 -0.90 -2.61
C VAL A 77 3.16 -2.34 -3.11
N HIS A 78 2.72 -3.29 -2.27
CA HIS A 78 2.36 -4.64 -2.70
C HIS A 78 0.89 -4.69 -3.08
N GLY A 79 -0.02 -4.22 -2.21
CA GLY A 79 -1.45 -4.20 -2.50
C GLY A 79 -2.31 -3.62 -1.38
N LEU A 80 -3.61 -3.56 -1.63
CA LEU A 80 -4.63 -3.10 -0.69
C LEU A 80 -5.78 -4.11 -0.65
N TRP A 81 -5.83 -4.94 0.37
CA TRP A 81 -6.66 -6.15 0.36
C TRP A 81 -7.90 -5.98 1.23
N PRO A 82 -9.11 -5.94 0.67
CA PRO A 82 -10.33 -5.98 1.47
C PRO A 82 -10.37 -7.21 2.37
N GLY A 83 -10.85 -7.02 3.60
CA GLY A 83 -11.20 -8.10 4.51
C GLY A 83 -12.32 -8.98 3.95
N LEU A 84 -12.61 -10.09 4.61
CA LEU A 84 -13.67 -11.01 4.20
C LEU A 84 -15.06 -10.33 4.30
N PRO A 85 -15.78 -10.12 3.18
CA PRO A 85 -17.12 -9.54 3.21
C PRO A 85 -18.11 -10.45 3.92
N LYS A 86 -19.01 -9.89 4.74
CA LYS A 86 -20.01 -10.67 5.51
C LYS A 86 -20.91 -11.50 4.60
N SER A 87 -21.31 -10.95 3.46
CA SER A 87 -22.09 -11.60 2.41
C SER A 87 -21.41 -12.84 1.82
N ILE A 88 -20.08 -12.81 1.69
CA ILE A 88 -19.26 -13.94 1.23
C ILE A 88 -19.05 -14.95 2.38
N ALA A 89 -18.78 -14.46 3.60
CA ALA A 89 -18.66 -15.30 4.80
C ALA A 89 -19.92 -16.13 5.05
N ALA A 90 -21.10 -15.53 4.86
CA ALA A 90 -22.40 -16.19 4.98
C ALA A 90 -22.58 -17.38 4.03
N ARG A 91 -21.72 -17.53 3.01
CA ARG A 91 -21.69 -18.67 2.09
C ARG A 91 -20.65 -19.73 2.43
N GLY A 92 -20.11 -19.73 3.64
CA GLY A 92 -19.18 -20.75 4.15
C GLY A 92 -17.73 -20.53 3.72
N VAL A 93 -17.36 -19.29 3.38
CA VAL A 93 -15.97 -18.88 3.15
C VAL A 93 -15.39 -18.41 4.48
N ASP A 94 -14.27 -19.01 4.91
CA ASP A 94 -13.53 -18.57 6.08
C ASP A 94 -12.38 -17.60 5.70
N GLN A 95 -11.75 -17.00 6.73
CA GLN A 95 -10.63 -16.07 6.54
C GLN A 95 -9.45 -16.70 5.78
N ARG A 96 -9.15 -17.98 6.02
CA ARG A 96 -8.04 -18.67 5.36
C ARG A 96 -8.29 -18.82 3.86
N ARG A 97 -9.50 -19.21 3.48
CA ARG A 97 -9.92 -19.34 2.09
C ARG A 97 -9.97 -17.96 1.42
N TRP A 98 -10.47 -16.94 2.11
CA TRP A 98 -10.47 -15.56 1.63
C TRP A 98 -9.05 -15.05 1.33
N GLN A 99 -8.12 -15.18 2.29
CA GLN A 99 -6.73 -14.77 2.10
C GLN A 99 -6.04 -15.51 0.94
N ARG A 100 -6.36 -16.80 0.75
CA ARG A 100 -5.78 -17.62 -0.31
C ARG A 100 -6.29 -17.23 -1.71
N PHE A 101 -7.60 -17.07 -1.88
CA PHE A 101 -8.22 -16.96 -3.19
C PHE A 101 -8.79 -15.57 -3.52
N GLY A 102 -9.08 -14.74 -2.52
CA GLY A 102 -9.72 -13.43 -2.69
C GLY A 102 -10.98 -13.54 -3.54
N CYS A 103 -11.07 -12.72 -4.58
CA CYS A 103 -12.15 -12.70 -5.57
C CYS A 103 -12.40 -14.06 -6.27
N ALA A 104 -11.44 -14.97 -6.30
CA ALA A 104 -11.59 -16.31 -6.87
C ALA A 104 -12.17 -17.35 -5.88
N THR A 105 -12.45 -16.96 -4.64
CA THR A 105 -13.04 -17.88 -3.65
C THR A 105 -14.41 -18.38 -4.10
N ARG A 106 -14.78 -19.58 -3.63
CA ARG A 106 -16.04 -20.25 -3.94
C ARG A 106 -16.91 -20.40 -2.68
N PRO A 107 -18.25 -20.33 -2.79
CA PRO A 107 -19.02 -20.33 -4.06
C PRO A 107 -19.15 -18.95 -4.74
N ILE A 108 -18.90 -17.86 -4.00
CA ILE A 108 -18.89 -16.49 -4.49
C ILE A 108 -17.63 -15.79 -3.95
N PRO A 109 -17.01 -14.85 -4.68
CA PRO A 109 -17.45 -14.29 -5.97
C PRO A 109 -17.15 -15.21 -7.16
N ASN A 110 -16.25 -16.18 -7.01
CA ASN A 110 -15.88 -17.18 -8.02
C ASN A 110 -15.42 -16.55 -9.36
N LEU A 111 -14.69 -15.43 -9.30
CA LEU A 111 -13.97 -14.89 -10.46
C LEU A 111 -12.81 -15.83 -10.87
N PRO A 112 -12.25 -15.70 -12.08
CA PRO A 112 -11.09 -16.49 -12.51
C PRO A 112 -9.90 -16.33 -11.55
N GLU A 113 -9.33 -17.46 -11.10
CA GLU A 113 -8.14 -17.44 -10.24
C GLU A 113 -6.90 -16.96 -11.00
N VAL A 114 -6.28 -15.90 -10.47
CA VAL A 114 -4.97 -15.43 -10.94
C VAL A 114 -3.84 -16.16 -10.20
N LYS A 115 -2.78 -16.53 -10.92
CA LYS A 115 -1.61 -17.23 -10.35
C LYS A 115 -0.39 -16.32 -10.35
N ALA A 116 0.39 -16.34 -9.27
CA ALA A 116 1.60 -15.53 -9.13
C ALA A 116 2.68 -15.84 -10.19
N SER A 117 2.68 -17.05 -10.76
CA SER A 117 3.60 -17.44 -11.85
C SER A 117 3.21 -16.88 -13.24
N ARG A 118 2.01 -16.31 -13.38
CA ARG A 118 1.47 -15.79 -14.65
C ARG A 118 0.58 -14.57 -14.42
N LYS A 119 1.09 -13.59 -13.67
CA LYS A 119 0.39 -12.35 -13.32
C LYS A 119 -0.16 -11.62 -14.55
N CYS A 120 0.63 -11.53 -15.63
CA CYS A 120 0.24 -10.88 -16.88
C CYS A 120 -0.92 -11.55 -17.63
N SER A 121 -1.31 -12.79 -17.27
CA SER A 121 -2.49 -13.45 -17.85
C SER A 121 -3.81 -12.90 -17.31
N ALA A 122 -3.80 -12.13 -16.21
CA ALA A 122 -4.98 -11.41 -15.76
C ALA A 122 -5.28 -10.21 -16.68
N SER A 123 -6.56 -9.81 -16.72
CA SER A 123 -7.01 -8.63 -17.45
C SER A 123 -6.30 -7.38 -16.95
N ALA A 124 -5.92 -6.50 -17.88
CA ALA A 124 -5.40 -5.19 -17.51
C ALA A 124 -6.53 -4.37 -16.84
N PRO A 125 -6.28 -3.72 -15.69
CA PRO A 125 -7.33 -3.03 -14.95
C PRO A 125 -7.77 -1.71 -15.59
N GLY A 126 -7.23 -1.25 -16.72
CA GLY A 126 -7.73 -0.02 -17.39
C GLY A 126 -7.36 1.29 -16.68
N LEU A 127 -6.10 1.41 -16.23
CA LEU A 127 -5.59 2.62 -15.58
C LEU A 127 -5.41 3.77 -16.58
N SER A 128 -5.65 4.99 -16.11
CA SER A 128 -5.24 6.20 -16.82
C SER A 128 -3.71 6.27 -16.93
N PRO A 129 -3.15 6.95 -17.95
CA PRO A 129 -1.70 7.10 -18.09
C PRO A 129 -1.02 7.67 -16.84
N ASP A 130 -1.65 8.65 -16.18
CA ASP A 130 -1.10 9.30 -14.99
C ASP A 130 -1.06 8.36 -13.78
N ILE A 131 -2.15 7.59 -13.54
CA ILE A 131 -2.16 6.58 -12.47
C ILE A 131 -1.17 5.46 -12.76
N ALA A 132 -1.06 5.01 -14.02
CA ALA A 132 -0.11 3.97 -14.40
C ALA A 132 1.35 4.43 -14.22
N ALA A 133 1.66 5.70 -14.49
CA ALA A 133 2.98 6.28 -14.25
C ALA A 133 3.29 6.37 -12.75
N ALA A 134 2.38 6.98 -11.98
CA ALA A 134 2.55 7.14 -10.53
C ALA A 134 2.61 5.78 -9.80
N LEU A 135 1.85 4.78 -10.25
CA LEU A 135 1.88 3.45 -9.67
C LEU A 135 3.25 2.79 -9.85
N LYS A 136 3.91 2.94 -11.01
CA LYS A 136 5.25 2.36 -11.25
C LYS A 136 6.33 2.93 -10.33
N GLU A 137 6.18 4.16 -9.85
CA GLU A 137 7.13 4.78 -8.91
C GLU A 137 7.08 4.12 -7.53
N VAL A 138 5.90 3.66 -7.11
CA VAL A 138 5.69 3.07 -5.78
C VAL A 138 5.43 1.57 -5.81
N MET A 139 5.21 0.96 -6.97
CA MET A 139 5.03 -0.48 -7.17
C MET A 139 5.94 -0.92 -8.32
N PRO A 140 7.22 -1.24 -8.05
CA PRO A 140 8.19 -1.60 -9.09
C PRO A 140 7.78 -2.78 -9.98
N GLY A 141 6.95 -3.69 -9.47
CA GLY A 141 6.39 -4.82 -10.22
C GLY A 141 5.21 -4.47 -11.13
N ALA A 142 4.75 -3.21 -11.18
CA ALA A 142 3.62 -2.79 -12.00
C ALA A 142 3.98 -2.68 -13.49
N GLY A 143 3.14 -3.26 -14.34
CA GLY A 143 3.36 -3.31 -15.78
C GLY A 143 4.57 -4.15 -16.18
N GLY A 144 5.16 -3.82 -17.33
CA GLY A 144 6.30 -4.57 -17.88
C GLY A 144 5.97 -6.05 -18.05
N ASN A 145 6.93 -6.91 -17.69
CA ASN A 145 6.76 -8.37 -17.67
C ASN A 145 6.32 -8.90 -16.30
N SER A 146 6.18 -8.03 -15.29
CA SER A 146 5.85 -8.41 -13.92
C SER A 146 4.35 -8.36 -13.65
N CYS A 147 3.64 -7.34 -14.17
CA CYS A 147 2.18 -7.19 -14.12
C CYS A 147 1.56 -7.39 -12.72
N LEU A 148 2.25 -6.95 -11.66
CA LEU A 148 1.77 -7.11 -10.28
C LEU A 148 0.40 -6.47 -10.08
N GLU A 149 0.15 -5.30 -10.67
CA GLU A 149 -1.13 -4.60 -10.62
C GLU A 149 -2.28 -5.44 -11.17
N ARG A 150 -2.04 -6.25 -12.22
CA ARG A 150 -3.09 -7.14 -12.76
C ARG A 150 -3.42 -8.26 -11.79
N TYR A 151 -2.41 -8.83 -11.14
CA TYR A 151 -2.59 -9.85 -10.11
C TYR A 151 -3.39 -9.28 -8.92
N GLU A 152 -2.95 -8.13 -8.41
CA GLU A 152 -3.57 -7.48 -7.26
C GLU A 152 -5.02 -7.08 -7.55
N TYR A 153 -5.29 -6.47 -8.71
CA TYR A 153 -6.66 -6.12 -9.06
C TYR A 153 -7.54 -7.36 -9.25
N ALA A 154 -7.07 -8.37 -9.98
CA ALA A 154 -7.87 -9.59 -10.22
C ALA A 154 -8.21 -10.33 -8.91
N LYS A 155 -7.27 -10.39 -7.96
CA LYS A 155 -7.47 -11.11 -6.69
C LYS A 155 -8.19 -10.28 -5.63
N HIS A 156 -8.00 -8.97 -5.60
CA HIS A 156 -8.42 -8.13 -4.46
C HIS A 156 -9.35 -6.98 -4.80
N GLY A 157 -9.50 -6.60 -6.08
CA GLY A 157 -10.34 -5.47 -6.48
C GLY A 157 -11.50 -5.79 -7.42
N ALA A 158 -11.29 -6.68 -8.38
CA ALA A 158 -12.21 -6.91 -9.49
C ALA A 158 -13.61 -7.35 -9.05
N CYS A 159 -13.71 -8.24 -8.05
CA CYS A 159 -14.99 -8.70 -7.55
C CYS A 159 -15.79 -7.63 -6.81
N PHE A 160 -15.16 -6.56 -6.31
CA PHE A 160 -15.85 -5.47 -5.64
C PHE A 160 -16.41 -4.42 -6.63
N GLY A 161 -16.00 -4.50 -7.90
CA GLY A 161 -16.31 -3.48 -8.90
C GLY A 161 -15.64 -2.14 -8.60
N PHE A 162 -14.46 -2.14 -7.95
CA PHE A 162 -13.73 -0.90 -7.70
C PHE A 162 -13.35 -0.22 -9.01
N ASP A 163 -13.48 1.11 -9.05
CA ASP A 163 -12.80 1.89 -10.07
C ASP A 163 -11.27 1.68 -9.92
N PRO A 164 -10.59 1.20 -10.97
CA PRO A 164 -9.15 0.96 -10.96
C PRO A 164 -8.33 2.18 -10.59
N ASN A 165 -8.69 3.37 -11.06
CA ASN A 165 -7.94 4.60 -10.80
C ASN A 165 -8.07 5.01 -9.33
N ALA A 166 -9.27 4.93 -8.75
CA ALA A 166 -9.52 5.14 -7.32
C ALA A 166 -8.77 4.12 -6.45
N TYR A 167 -8.77 2.84 -6.85
CA TYR A 167 -8.14 1.74 -6.11
C TYR A 167 -6.62 1.89 -6.03
N PHE A 168 -5.95 2.04 -7.17
CA PHE A 168 -4.49 2.24 -7.19
C PHE A 168 -4.08 3.64 -6.73
N GLY A 169 -4.88 4.67 -7.01
CA GLY A 169 -4.69 6.02 -6.49
C GLY A 169 -4.70 6.06 -4.95
N THR A 170 -5.59 5.29 -4.34
CA THR A 170 -5.63 5.12 -2.87
C THR A 170 -4.35 4.46 -2.35
N MET A 171 -3.83 3.42 -3.01
CA MET A 171 -2.56 2.80 -2.61
C MET A 171 -1.40 3.80 -2.67
N ILE A 172 -1.29 4.54 -3.76
CA ILE A 172 -0.25 5.56 -3.95
C ILE A 172 -0.33 6.62 -2.85
N ARG A 173 -1.53 7.10 -2.53
CA ARG A 173 -1.75 8.10 -1.48
C ARG A 173 -1.35 7.57 -0.10
N LEU A 174 -1.75 6.34 0.24
CA LEU A 174 -1.44 5.74 1.53
C LEU A 174 0.05 5.43 1.68
N ASP A 175 0.70 4.91 0.64
CA ASP A 175 2.15 4.68 0.60
C ASP A 175 2.93 5.97 0.85
N LYS A 176 2.61 7.04 0.12
CA LYS A 176 3.20 8.37 0.33
C LYS A 176 3.01 8.86 1.77
N ALA A 177 1.80 8.76 2.31
CA ALA A 177 1.51 9.17 3.69
C ALA A 177 2.35 8.38 4.73
N ILE A 178 2.63 7.10 4.49
CA ILE A 178 3.51 6.31 5.36
C ILE A 178 4.98 6.70 5.18
N LYS A 179 5.46 6.87 3.94
CA LYS A 179 6.84 7.28 3.65
C LYS A 179 7.19 8.66 4.20
N ASP A 180 6.23 9.58 4.17
CA ASP A 180 6.41 10.96 4.67
C ASP A 180 6.22 11.06 6.20
N SER A 181 5.92 9.95 6.88
CA SER A 181 5.71 9.90 8.33
C SER A 181 7.01 9.62 9.11
N ALA A 182 6.95 9.70 10.44
CA ALA A 182 8.07 9.33 11.31
C ALA A 182 8.48 7.85 11.13
N LEU A 183 7.58 6.97 10.67
CA LEU A 183 7.93 5.59 10.35
C LEU A 183 8.77 5.49 9.07
N GLY A 184 8.47 6.28 8.04
CA GLY A 184 9.32 6.36 6.85
C GLY A 184 10.71 6.89 7.19
N GLN A 185 10.79 7.92 8.04
CA GLN A 185 12.07 8.43 8.55
C GLN A 185 12.81 7.37 9.39
N PHE A 186 12.12 6.63 10.25
CA PHE A 186 12.71 5.55 11.04
C PHE A 186 13.33 4.46 10.16
N LEU A 187 12.67 4.05 9.08
CA LEU A 187 13.22 3.10 8.11
C LEU A 187 14.47 3.67 7.42
N THR A 188 14.45 4.96 7.07
CA THR A 188 15.59 5.65 6.47
C THR A 188 16.80 5.72 7.41
N ASP A 189 16.59 6.14 8.66
CA ASP A 189 17.67 6.31 9.64
C ASP A 189 18.30 4.98 10.05
N ASN A 190 17.53 3.89 9.92
CA ASN A 190 17.95 2.54 10.27
C ASN A 190 18.28 1.65 9.06
N TYR A 191 18.36 2.21 7.86
CA TYR A 191 18.72 1.48 6.65
C TYR A 191 20.03 0.67 6.83
N GLY A 192 19.95 -0.65 6.65
CA GLY A 192 21.05 -1.60 6.85
C GLY A 192 21.37 -1.95 8.31
N LYS A 193 20.63 -1.42 9.29
CA LYS A 193 20.86 -1.64 10.73
C LYS A 193 19.87 -2.66 11.31
N THR A 194 20.25 -3.25 12.44
CA THR A 194 19.32 -4.02 13.28
C THR A 194 18.52 -3.06 14.16
N VAL A 195 17.21 -3.23 14.20
CA VAL A 195 16.29 -2.50 15.08
C VAL A 195 15.55 -3.47 15.98
N SER A 196 15.05 -2.99 17.12
CA SER A 196 14.11 -3.75 17.94
C SER A 196 12.67 -3.50 17.51
N ARG A 197 11.81 -4.51 17.73
CA ARG A 197 10.37 -4.37 17.58
C ARG A 197 9.80 -3.28 18.49
N ALA A 198 10.38 -3.10 19.68
CA ALA A 198 9.95 -2.07 20.64
C ALA A 198 10.21 -0.64 20.14
N GLU A 199 11.37 -0.39 19.52
CA GLU A 199 11.67 0.91 18.90
C GLU A 199 10.71 1.20 17.74
N PHE A 200 10.49 0.22 16.86
CA PHE A 200 9.52 0.32 15.77
C PHE A 200 8.11 0.64 16.30
N ASP A 201 7.63 -0.11 17.30
CA ASP A 201 6.31 0.08 17.89
C ASP A 201 6.18 1.44 18.58
N SER A 202 7.25 1.96 19.18
CA SER A 202 7.26 3.31 19.77
C SER A 202 7.03 4.39 18.71
N VAL A 203 7.59 4.24 17.51
CA VAL A 203 7.36 5.18 16.39
C VAL A 203 5.90 5.11 15.94
N VAL A 204 5.35 3.90 15.78
CA VAL A 204 3.93 3.71 15.44
C VAL A 204 3.00 4.32 16.50
N ALA A 205 3.29 4.09 17.78
CA ALA A 205 2.52 4.62 18.89
C ALA A 205 2.56 6.16 18.97
N GLN A 206 3.70 6.79 18.66
CA GLN A 206 3.82 8.26 18.64
C GLN A 206 2.98 8.90 17.54
N MET A 207 2.88 8.26 16.37
CA MET A 207 2.13 8.81 15.24
C MET A 207 0.63 8.58 15.35
N TRP A 208 0.21 7.37 15.73
CA TRP A 208 -1.18 6.95 15.64
C TRP A 208 -1.78 6.48 16.97
N GLY A 209 -1.02 6.50 18.06
CA GLY A 209 -1.48 6.09 19.39
C GLY A 209 -1.18 4.62 19.72
N GLN A 210 -1.04 4.33 21.01
CA GLN A 210 -0.62 3.02 21.53
C GLN A 210 -1.52 1.86 21.07
N ASP A 211 -2.83 2.09 20.96
CA ASP A 211 -3.80 1.07 20.56
C ASP A 211 -3.62 0.60 19.12
N ASN A 212 -3.02 1.45 18.26
CA ASN A 212 -2.84 1.19 16.83
C ASN A 212 -1.55 0.42 16.51
N VAL A 213 -0.67 0.18 17.48
CA VAL A 213 0.51 -0.69 17.31
C VAL A 213 0.10 -2.08 16.83
N LYS A 214 -1.03 -2.61 17.33
CA LYS A 214 -1.57 -3.92 16.94
C LYS A 214 -2.18 -3.94 15.54
N ALA A 215 -2.39 -2.80 14.90
CA ALA A 215 -2.82 -2.75 13.51
C ALA A 215 -1.65 -3.00 12.53
N VAL A 216 -0.41 -3.02 13.02
CA VAL A 216 0.80 -3.17 12.21
C VAL A 216 1.40 -4.57 12.38
N LYS A 217 1.42 -5.32 11.29
CA LYS A 217 2.06 -6.63 11.19
C LYS A 217 3.35 -6.51 10.39
N VAL A 218 4.44 -7.04 10.92
CA VAL A 218 5.78 -6.91 10.33
C VAL A 218 6.31 -8.30 9.95
N ASN A 219 6.53 -8.50 8.65
CA ASN A 219 6.99 -9.77 8.11
C ASN A 219 8.48 -9.71 7.75
N CYS A 220 9.21 -10.76 8.11
CA CYS A 220 10.63 -10.92 7.86
C CYS A 220 10.96 -12.26 7.20
N HIS A 221 12.15 -12.32 6.61
CA HIS A 221 12.80 -13.55 6.14
C HIS A 221 14.21 -13.69 6.75
N GLY A 222 14.84 -14.83 6.53
CA GLY A 222 16.23 -15.08 6.93
C GLY A 222 16.45 -15.33 8.44
N ASN A 223 17.70 -15.62 8.77
CA ASN A 223 18.24 -15.66 10.12
C ASN A 223 19.72 -15.22 10.08
N PRO A 224 20.08 -14.00 10.55
CA PRO A 224 19.23 -13.05 11.27
C PRO A 224 18.05 -12.55 10.43
N ALA A 225 16.93 -12.27 11.08
CA ALA A 225 15.70 -11.86 10.41
C ALA A 225 15.86 -10.46 9.80
N TYR A 226 15.38 -10.25 8.57
CA TYR A 226 15.33 -8.96 7.90
C TYR A 226 13.94 -8.66 7.36
N LEU A 227 13.54 -7.39 7.41
CA LEU A 227 12.22 -6.90 7.03
C LEU A 227 11.94 -7.18 5.55
N THR A 228 10.76 -7.70 5.23
CA THR A 228 10.31 -7.89 3.84
C THR A 228 8.99 -7.19 3.53
N GLU A 229 8.11 -7.04 4.53
CA GLU A 229 6.80 -6.43 4.33
C GLU A 229 6.24 -5.86 5.65
N ILE A 230 5.54 -4.74 5.55
CA ILE A 230 4.73 -4.15 6.62
C ILE A 230 3.28 -4.14 6.15
N GLN A 231 2.38 -4.73 6.95
CA GLN A 231 0.95 -4.75 6.70
C GLN A 231 0.23 -3.86 7.73
N PHE A 232 -0.61 -2.94 7.26
CA PHE A 232 -1.43 -2.06 8.08
C PHE A 232 -2.91 -2.43 7.93
N SER A 233 -3.56 -2.81 9.03
CA SER A 233 -5.01 -3.00 9.07
C SER A 233 -5.72 -1.66 9.24
N LEU A 234 -6.51 -1.28 8.24
CA LEU A 234 -7.22 0.00 8.14
C LEU A 234 -8.73 -0.25 8.16
N LYS A 235 -9.49 0.59 8.86
CA LYS A 235 -10.96 0.55 8.82
C LYS A 235 -11.45 0.89 7.41
N ALA A 236 -12.33 0.06 6.85
CA ALA A 236 -12.90 0.29 5.53
C ALA A 236 -13.63 1.64 5.42
N SER A 237 -14.28 2.08 6.50
CA SER A 237 -14.98 3.38 6.58
C SER A 237 -14.06 4.61 6.53
N MET A 238 -12.75 4.43 6.70
CA MET A 238 -11.77 5.52 6.74
C MET A 238 -10.84 5.51 5.51
N ILE A 239 -11.08 4.64 4.52
CA ILE A 239 -10.12 4.39 3.44
C ILE A 239 -9.90 5.61 2.54
N ASN A 240 -10.92 6.44 2.34
CA ASN A 240 -10.87 7.65 1.52
C ASN A 240 -10.34 8.88 2.28
N ALA A 241 -10.24 8.81 3.61
CA ALA A 241 -9.69 9.90 4.43
C ALA A 241 -8.15 9.82 4.50
N PRO A 242 -7.47 10.94 4.84
CA PRO A 242 -6.08 10.90 5.29
C PRO A 242 -5.89 9.95 6.50
N LEU A 243 -4.70 9.35 6.61
CA LEU A 243 -4.38 8.49 7.75
C LEU A 243 -4.38 9.29 9.06
N SER A 244 -5.03 8.75 10.08
CA SER A 244 -5.11 9.31 11.42
C SER A 244 -5.17 8.18 12.44
N SER A 245 -5.12 8.51 13.74
CA SER A 245 -5.34 7.53 14.81
C SER A 245 -6.71 6.83 14.73
N ALA A 246 -7.71 7.43 14.06
CA ALA A 246 -9.03 6.81 13.85
C ALA A 246 -9.03 5.77 12.72
N SER A 247 -8.04 5.79 11.82
CA SER A 247 -8.04 5.02 10.57
C SER A 247 -7.70 3.53 10.75
N PHE A 248 -7.04 3.15 11.84
CA PHE A 248 -6.49 1.82 12.02
C PHE A 248 -7.45 0.86 12.75
N LEU A 249 -7.30 -0.44 12.49
CA LEU A 249 -8.04 -1.50 13.15
C LEU A 249 -7.05 -2.54 13.74
N PRO A 250 -7.00 -2.73 15.07
CA PRO A 250 -6.12 -3.74 15.67
C PRO A 250 -6.37 -5.15 15.16
N GLN A 251 -5.30 -5.93 14.96
CA GLN A 251 -5.36 -7.32 14.53
C GLN A 251 -4.42 -8.20 15.40
N PRO A 252 -4.67 -9.52 15.50
CA PRO A 252 -4.00 -10.34 16.51
C PRO A 252 -2.58 -10.82 16.15
N HIS A 253 -2.12 -10.66 14.91
CA HIS A 253 -0.88 -11.23 14.41
C HIS A 253 0.22 -10.17 14.26
N PRO A 254 1.22 -10.09 15.16
CA PRO A 254 2.28 -9.10 15.05
C PRO A 254 3.23 -9.32 13.86
N GLY A 255 3.18 -10.51 13.24
CA GLY A 255 4.08 -10.95 12.18
C GLY A 255 5.13 -11.94 12.70
N ASN A 256 6.21 -12.15 11.95
CA ASN A 256 7.23 -13.18 12.23
C ASN A 256 8.65 -12.64 12.45
N CYS A 257 8.84 -11.32 12.53
CA CYS A 257 10.17 -10.70 12.71
C CYS A 257 10.81 -10.94 14.09
N GLY A 258 10.05 -11.37 15.09
CA GLY A 258 10.57 -11.55 16.45
C GLY A 258 10.85 -10.21 17.15
N LYS A 259 11.84 -10.21 18.07
CA LYS A 259 12.17 -9.04 18.91
C LYS A 259 13.11 -8.04 18.24
N GLN A 260 13.91 -8.49 17.27
CA GLN A 260 14.87 -7.69 16.52
C GLN A 260 14.92 -8.18 15.08
N PHE A 261 15.11 -7.25 14.15
CA PHE A 261 15.23 -7.54 12.72
C PHE A 261 16.04 -6.45 12.03
N ILE A 262 16.59 -6.79 10.87
CA ILE A 262 17.39 -5.88 10.04
C ILE A 262 16.45 -5.12 9.08
N ILE A 263 16.65 -3.81 8.95
CA ILE A 263 16.09 -3.06 7.83
C ILE A 263 16.99 -3.30 6.63
N ASP A 264 16.64 -4.28 5.79
CA ASP A 264 17.52 -4.80 4.72
C ASP A 264 18.02 -3.71 3.78
N LYS A 265 19.27 -3.79 3.34
CA LYS A 265 19.87 -2.82 2.39
C LYS A 265 19.87 -3.40 0.98
N ALA A 266 19.98 -2.54 -0.04
CA ALA A 266 20.11 -3.01 -1.41
C ALA A 266 21.40 -3.82 -1.62
N GLY A 267 21.29 -4.85 -2.46
CA GLY A 267 22.36 -5.81 -2.73
C GLY A 267 22.22 -7.09 -1.91
N TYR A 268 22.72 -8.20 -2.46
CA TYR A 268 22.68 -9.54 -1.85
C TYR A 268 23.99 -9.93 -1.17
#